data_AF-A0A951E513-F1
#
_entry.id   AF-A0A951E513-F1
#
_cell.length_a   1.000
_cell.length_b   1.000
_cell.length_c   1.000
_cell.angle_alpha   90.00
_cell.angle_beta   90.00
_cell.angle_gamma   90.00
#
_symmetry.space_group_name_H-M   'P 1'
#
loop_
_entity.id
_entity.type
_entity.pdbx_description
1 polymer ?
#
loop_
_entity_poly.entity_id
_entity_poly.type
_entity_poly.pdbx_seq_one_letter_code
_entity_poly.pdbx_strand_id
1 'polypeptide(L)'
;MANMRRRSPQPPPGMPQIEFKPGLANEMLRELAPLLAEEGIDVDNIDIPDLDTLQHALNRAVERRNLELFSPLGQTRDIALVTLRLVVEAILDGDTLLAATLLDQVQPESPDNSTATVASCIGIALGLLDHWMSGQTRNAPTQLDHHTTLPAGHWRGERAATDILILARKRRAFRSLDKLLTRQGGPQVLAGSALALAAATHTWAQRSDTSHAKLTPTIIR
;
A
#
# COMPACT_ATOMS: atom_id res chain seq x y z
N MET A 1 2.18 17.22 15.28
CA MET A 1 2.38 15.83 14.85
C MET A 1 1.07 15.08 14.99
N ALA A 2 0.65 14.36 13.95
CA ALA A 2 -0.53 13.52 14.01
C ALA A 2 -0.22 12.25 14.82
N ASN A 3 -1.18 11.74 15.58
CA ASN A 3 -1.08 10.45 16.26
C ASN A 3 -1.86 9.39 15.45
N MET A 4 -1.36 8.15 15.38
CA MET A 4 -2.12 7.05 14.78
C MET A 4 -3.41 6.77 15.54
N ARG A 5 -3.40 6.94 16.87
CA ARG A 5 -4.57 6.87 17.72
C ARG A 5 -5.41 8.13 17.60
N ARG A 6 -6.72 7.95 17.49
CA ARG A 6 -7.70 9.04 17.42
C ARG A 6 -8.56 9.08 18.68
N ARG A 7 -9.05 10.28 19.02
CA ARG A 7 -10.03 10.47 20.10
C ARG A 7 -11.47 10.16 19.67
N SER A 8 -11.72 10.13 18.37
CA SER A 8 -13.05 9.92 17.78
C SER A 8 -12.94 9.08 16.51
N PRO A 9 -14.06 8.46 16.06
CA PRO A 9 -14.09 7.67 14.84
C PRO A 9 -13.51 8.44 13.65
N GLN A 10 -13.00 7.69 12.67
CA GLN A 10 -12.55 8.28 11.43
C GLN A 10 -13.73 8.90 10.65
N PRO A 11 -13.67 10.20 10.28
CA PRO A 11 -14.70 10.83 9.48
C PRO A 11 -14.78 10.14 8.12
N PRO A 12 -15.92 10.26 7.41
CA PRO A 12 -15.98 9.84 6.03
C PRO A 12 -14.86 10.48 5.20
N PRO A 13 -14.36 9.77 4.17
CA PRO A 13 -13.41 10.34 3.24
C PRO A 13 -13.98 11.65 2.70
N GLY A 14 -13.17 12.71 2.76
CA GLY A 14 -13.52 13.98 2.15
C GLY A 14 -13.54 13.86 0.62
N MET A 15 -14.05 14.88 -0.06
CA MET A 15 -13.95 14.94 -1.51
C MET A 15 -12.47 14.90 -1.92
N PRO A 16 -12.12 14.23 -3.04
CA PRO A 16 -10.76 14.28 -3.57
C PRO A 16 -10.36 15.74 -3.79
N GLN A 17 -9.21 16.13 -3.25
CA GLN A 17 -8.64 17.43 -3.54
C GLN A 17 -8.00 17.36 -4.92
N ILE A 18 -8.58 18.09 -5.88
CA ILE A 18 -8.00 18.25 -7.20
C ILE A 18 -7.05 19.45 -7.11
N GLU A 19 -5.75 19.17 -7.20
CA GLU A 19 -4.71 20.20 -7.28
C GLU A 19 -4.30 20.38 -8.74
N PHE A 20 -4.45 21.58 -9.29
CA PHE A 20 -3.95 21.88 -10.63
C PHE A 20 -2.44 22.10 -10.58
N LYS A 21 -1.68 21.17 -11.18
CA LYS A 21 -0.23 21.28 -11.34
C LYS A 21 0.11 21.48 -12.81
N PRO A 22 0.50 22.70 -13.23
CA PRO A 22 0.92 22.96 -14.61
C PRO A 22 2.11 22.07 -14.98
N GLY A 23 2.09 21.46 -16.17
CA GLY A 23 3.19 20.60 -16.63
C GLY A 23 3.06 19.11 -16.26
N LEU A 24 2.16 18.76 -15.32
CA LEU A 24 1.97 17.38 -14.86
C LEU A 24 1.64 16.40 -16.01
N ALA A 25 0.84 16.83 -16.99
CA ALA A 25 0.53 16.00 -18.16
C ALA A 25 1.78 15.66 -18.98
N ASN A 26 2.70 16.62 -19.16
CA ASN A 26 3.95 16.41 -19.87
C ASN A 26 4.93 15.55 -19.07
N GLU A 27 4.97 15.72 -17.74
CA GLU A 27 5.76 14.87 -16.84
C GLU A 27 5.26 13.42 -16.89
N MET A 28 3.95 13.22 -16.77
CA MET A 28 3.34 11.89 -16.90
C MET A 28 3.62 11.26 -18.26
N LEU A 29 3.53 12.02 -19.36
CA LEU A 29 3.86 11.50 -20.70
C LEU A 29 5.33 11.09 -20.81
N ARG A 30 6.27 11.87 -20.23
CA ARG A 30 7.69 11.49 -20.19
C ARG A 30 7.94 10.25 -19.35
N GLU A 31 7.24 10.08 -18.23
CA GLU A 31 7.34 8.87 -17.41
C GLU A 31 6.82 7.62 -18.13
N LEU A 32 5.77 7.77 -18.93
CA LEU A 32 5.19 6.68 -19.71
C LEU A 32 5.93 6.41 -21.02
N ALA A 33 6.78 7.34 -21.47
CA ALA A 33 7.47 7.26 -22.77
C ALA A 33 8.21 5.94 -23.00
N PRO A 34 8.97 5.38 -22.03
CA PRO A 34 9.62 4.08 -22.22
C PRO A 34 8.62 2.95 -22.46
N LEU A 35 7.49 2.95 -21.75
CA LEU A 35 6.45 1.93 -21.87
C LEU A 35 5.66 2.06 -23.19
N LEU A 36 5.43 3.29 -23.64
CA LEU A 36 4.80 3.58 -24.93
C LEU A 36 5.73 3.21 -26.10
N ALA A 37 7.02 3.45 -25.97
CA ALA A 37 8.01 3.07 -26.98
C ALA A 37 8.10 1.55 -27.19
N GLU A 38 7.93 0.75 -26.13
CA GLU A 38 7.80 -0.71 -26.24
C GLU A 38 6.58 -1.13 -27.07
N GLU A 39 5.54 -0.29 -27.16
CA GLU A 39 4.37 -0.48 -28.02
C GLU A 39 4.52 0.16 -29.41
N GLY A 40 5.69 0.73 -29.72
CA GLY A 40 5.98 1.39 -30.99
C GLY A 40 5.49 2.84 -31.07
N ILE A 41 5.12 3.46 -29.96
CA ILE A 41 4.65 4.85 -29.92
C ILE A 41 5.78 5.76 -29.46
N ASP A 42 6.21 6.64 -30.36
CA ASP A 42 7.13 7.73 -30.04
C ASP A 42 6.32 8.95 -29.54
N VAL A 43 6.56 9.34 -28.29
CA VAL A 43 5.83 10.46 -27.65
C VAL A 43 6.29 11.82 -28.18
N ASP A 44 7.51 11.90 -28.71
CA ASP A 44 8.06 13.12 -29.33
C ASP A 44 7.65 13.24 -30.81
N ASN A 45 7.15 12.15 -31.41
CA ASN A 45 6.66 12.10 -32.78
C ASN A 45 5.48 11.12 -32.94
N ILE A 46 4.33 11.49 -32.37
CA ILE A 46 3.11 10.66 -32.41
C ILE A 46 2.55 10.62 -33.84
N ASP A 47 2.85 9.55 -34.57
CA ASP A 47 2.29 9.22 -35.89
C ASP A 47 1.35 8.02 -35.76
N ILE A 48 0.17 8.25 -35.16
CA ILE A 48 -0.85 7.21 -34.94
C ILE A 48 -2.10 7.59 -35.74
N PRO A 49 -2.65 6.66 -36.55
CA PRO A 49 -3.76 6.96 -37.46
C PRO A 49 -5.11 7.20 -36.76
N ASP A 50 -5.31 6.72 -35.53
CA ASP A 50 -6.53 6.93 -34.76
C ASP A 50 -6.28 7.23 -33.26
N LEU A 51 -7.22 7.97 -32.66
CA LEU A 51 -7.14 8.40 -31.26
C LEU A 51 -7.42 7.25 -30.27
N ASP A 52 -8.21 6.26 -30.69
CA ASP A 52 -8.58 5.12 -29.85
C ASP A 52 -7.38 4.21 -29.57
N THR A 53 -6.51 3.97 -30.57
CA THR A 53 -5.26 3.22 -30.42
C THR A 53 -4.33 3.92 -29.45
N LEU A 54 -4.18 5.24 -29.54
CA LEU A 54 -3.38 6.02 -28.60
C LEU A 54 -3.95 5.92 -27.17
N GLN A 55 -5.26 6.04 -27.00
CA GLN A 55 -5.90 5.93 -25.69
C GLN A 55 -5.72 4.53 -25.08
N HIS A 56 -5.83 3.47 -25.88
CA HIS A 56 -5.60 2.10 -25.42
C HIS A 56 -4.15 1.87 -24.99
N ALA A 57 -3.18 2.39 -25.75
CA ALA A 57 -1.77 2.29 -25.40
C ALA A 57 -1.44 3.06 -24.11
N LEU A 58 -1.97 4.28 -23.96
CA LEU A 58 -1.84 5.06 -22.73
C LEU A 58 -2.41 4.32 -21.53
N ASN A 59 -3.60 3.71 -21.66
CA ASN A 59 -4.21 2.94 -20.58
C ASN A 59 -3.31 1.76 -20.16
N ARG A 60 -2.76 1.00 -21.11
CA ARG A 60 -1.84 -0.10 -20.81
C ARG A 60 -0.54 0.37 -20.17
N ALA A 61 0.05 1.46 -20.67
CA ALA A 61 1.26 2.05 -20.10
C ALA A 61 1.02 2.51 -18.66
N VAL A 62 -0.10 3.17 -18.38
CA VAL A 62 -0.50 3.58 -17.02
C VAL A 62 -0.72 2.37 -16.11
N GLU A 63 -1.43 1.34 -16.59
CA GLU A 63 -1.64 0.11 -15.82
C GLU A 63 -0.32 -0.57 -15.45
N ARG A 64 0.60 -0.68 -16.41
CA ARG A 64 1.92 -1.27 -16.19
C ARG A 64 2.77 -0.44 -15.24
N ARG A 65 2.80 0.88 -15.42
CA ARG A 65 3.49 1.81 -14.51
C ARG A 65 2.95 1.69 -13.08
N ASN A 66 1.64 1.65 -12.90
CA ASN A 66 1.02 1.43 -11.60
C ASN A 66 1.43 0.07 -11.02
N LEU A 67 1.44 -1.00 -11.82
CA LEU A 67 1.86 -2.31 -11.35
C LEU A 67 3.31 -2.32 -10.85
N GLU A 68 4.21 -1.61 -11.54
CA GLU A 68 5.61 -1.43 -11.12
C GLU A 68 5.71 -0.68 -9.78
N LEU A 69 4.95 0.40 -9.60
CA LEU A 69 4.95 1.20 -8.36
C LEU A 69 4.42 0.42 -7.14
N PHE A 70 3.40 -0.42 -7.33
CA PHE A 70 2.80 -1.21 -6.25
C PHE A 70 3.40 -2.61 -6.10
N SER A 71 4.27 -3.05 -7.02
CA SER A 71 4.96 -4.35 -6.94
C SER A 71 6.47 -4.15 -6.92
N PRO A 72 7.01 -3.42 -5.92
CA PRO A 72 8.41 -3.06 -5.89
C PRO A 72 9.31 -4.30 -5.80
N LEU A 73 10.46 -4.22 -6.45
CA LEU A 73 11.52 -5.23 -6.45
C LEU A 73 12.84 -4.60 -5.94
N GLY A 74 13.81 -5.45 -5.64
CA GLY A 74 15.16 -5.03 -5.25
C GLY A 74 15.18 -4.05 -4.06
N GLN A 75 16.02 -3.03 -4.14
CA GLN A 75 16.26 -2.08 -3.05
C GLN A 75 14.98 -1.33 -2.61
N THR A 76 14.11 -0.94 -3.55
CA THR A 76 12.84 -0.26 -3.24
C THR A 76 11.94 -1.14 -2.39
N ARG A 77 11.91 -2.45 -2.68
CA ARG A 77 11.19 -3.43 -1.88
C ARG A 77 11.78 -3.53 -0.48
N ASP A 78 13.10 -3.63 -0.37
CA ASP A 78 13.79 -3.79 0.92
C ASP A 78 13.55 -2.61 1.85
N ILE A 79 13.63 -1.39 1.32
CA ILE A 79 13.38 -0.15 2.09
C ILE A 79 11.92 -0.11 2.57
N ALA A 80 10.96 -0.40 1.70
CA ALA A 80 9.55 -0.42 2.07
C ALA A 80 9.23 -1.51 3.12
N LEU A 81 9.87 -2.69 3.03
CA LEU A 81 9.75 -3.73 4.06
C LEU A 81 10.29 -3.28 5.41
N VAL A 82 11.47 -2.66 5.44
CA VAL A 82 12.05 -2.12 6.68
C VAL A 82 11.12 -1.08 7.29
N THR A 83 10.61 -0.14 6.49
CA THR A 83 9.66 0.87 6.97
C THR A 83 8.38 0.22 7.53
N LEU A 84 7.79 -0.75 6.83
CA LEU A 84 6.59 -1.45 7.31
C LEU A 84 6.85 -2.21 8.62
N ARG A 85 8.01 -2.85 8.78
CA ARG A 85 8.40 -3.52 10.03
C ARG A 85 8.43 -2.55 11.20
N LEU A 86 9.14 -1.43 11.04
CA LEU A 86 9.26 -0.40 12.09
C LEU A 86 7.90 0.18 12.48
N VAL A 87 7.04 0.46 11.50
CA VAL A 87 5.68 0.95 11.76
C VAL A 87 4.84 -0.09 12.50
N VAL A 88 4.89 -1.35 12.06
CA VAL A 88 4.15 -2.45 12.71
C VAL A 88 4.62 -2.65 14.14
N GLU A 89 5.93 -2.67 14.38
CA GLU A 89 6.51 -2.77 15.73
C GLU A 89 6.04 -1.62 16.62
N ALA A 90 6.12 -0.38 16.15
CA ALA A 90 5.64 0.78 16.90
C ALA A 90 4.13 0.68 17.23
N ILE A 91 3.29 0.19 16.31
CA ILE A 91 1.86 -0.04 16.58
C ILE A 91 1.67 -1.13 17.65
N LEU A 92 2.40 -2.23 17.55
CA LEU A 92 2.30 -3.38 18.45
C LEU A 92 2.81 -3.07 19.86
N ASP A 93 3.81 -2.19 19.98
CA ASP A 93 4.35 -1.70 21.25
C ASP A 93 3.50 -0.57 21.85
N GLY A 94 2.48 -0.10 21.12
CA GLY A 94 1.59 0.99 21.54
C GLY A 94 2.17 2.40 21.37
N ASP A 95 3.36 2.54 20.76
CA ASP A 95 3.94 3.83 20.40
C ASP A 95 3.29 4.41 19.13
N THR A 96 2.07 4.85 19.32
CA THR A 96 1.21 5.40 18.27
C THR A 96 1.69 6.73 17.69
N LEU A 97 2.58 7.44 18.40
CA LEU A 97 3.21 8.68 17.91
C LEU A 97 4.39 8.35 17.00
N LEU A 98 5.25 7.40 17.39
CA LEU A 98 6.32 6.91 16.54
C LEU A 98 5.76 6.30 15.25
N ALA A 99 4.74 5.44 15.37
CA ALA A 99 4.09 4.84 14.20
C ALA A 99 3.58 5.90 13.21
N ALA A 100 2.97 6.98 13.70
CA ALA A 100 2.52 8.09 12.85
C ALA A 100 3.70 8.85 12.22
N THR A 101 4.75 9.10 12.99
CA THR A 101 5.96 9.78 12.51
C THR A 101 6.64 9.00 11.39
N LEU A 102 6.77 7.68 11.55
CA LEU A 102 7.33 6.79 10.53
C LEU A 102 6.46 6.77 9.26
N LEU A 103 5.13 6.74 9.40
CA LEU A 103 4.22 6.81 8.26
C LEU A 103 4.28 8.16 7.53
N ASP A 104 4.43 9.26 8.25
CA ASP A 104 4.54 10.60 7.66
C ASP A 104 5.90 10.82 6.94
N GLN A 105 6.91 9.94 7.16
CA GLN A 105 8.17 9.92 6.42
C GLN A 105 8.07 9.18 5.07
N VAL A 106 7.00 8.41 4.84
CA VAL A 106 6.78 7.70 3.57
C VAL A 106 6.41 8.73 2.50
N GLN A 107 7.20 8.78 1.43
CA GLN A 107 7.04 9.79 0.39
C GLN A 107 6.13 9.29 -0.75
N PRO A 108 5.43 10.17 -1.48
CA PRO A 108 4.70 9.76 -2.68
C PRO A 108 5.62 9.08 -3.71
N GLU A 109 6.82 9.63 -3.88
CA GLU A 109 7.83 9.24 -4.87
C GLU A 109 9.23 9.24 -4.25
N SER A 110 10.15 8.43 -4.79
CA SER A 110 11.58 8.42 -4.42
C SER A 110 12.42 8.16 -5.69
N PRO A 111 12.79 9.21 -6.44
CA PRO A 111 13.50 9.06 -7.72
C PRO A 111 14.83 8.31 -7.60
N ASP A 112 15.48 8.41 -6.45
CA ASP A 112 16.76 7.80 -6.10
C ASP A 112 16.62 6.45 -5.37
N ASN A 113 15.39 5.97 -5.15
CA ASN A 113 15.08 4.79 -4.34
C ASN A 113 15.72 4.80 -2.94
N SER A 114 15.93 5.98 -2.33
CA SER A 114 16.50 6.10 -0.98
C SER A 114 15.46 6.05 0.14
N THR A 115 14.18 6.27 -0.18
CA THR A 115 13.09 6.31 0.78
C THR A 115 11.91 5.42 0.37
N ALA A 116 11.16 4.94 1.37
CA ALA A 116 9.97 4.14 1.11
C ALA A 116 8.88 5.00 0.47
N THR A 117 8.25 4.48 -0.58
CA THR A 117 7.14 5.17 -1.23
C THR A 117 5.78 4.70 -0.75
N VAL A 118 4.78 5.58 -0.84
CA VAL A 118 3.37 5.27 -0.48
C VAL A 118 2.90 4.04 -1.26
N ALA A 119 3.17 4.00 -2.57
CA ALA A 119 2.78 2.89 -3.44
C ALA A 119 3.46 1.58 -3.03
N SER A 120 4.77 1.60 -2.80
CA SER A 120 5.55 0.42 -2.39
C SER A 120 5.04 -0.16 -1.07
N CYS A 121 4.84 0.68 -0.06
CA CYS A 121 4.35 0.24 1.25
C CYS A 121 2.93 -0.33 1.18
N ILE A 122 2.01 0.32 0.46
CA ILE A 122 0.65 -0.19 0.27
C ILE A 122 0.71 -1.54 -0.44
N GLY A 123 1.38 -1.61 -1.58
CA GLY A 123 1.43 -2.80 -2.41
C GLY A 123 1.98 -4.02 -1.69
N ILE A 124 3.11 -3.87 -0.99
CA ILE A 124 3.71 -4.92 -0.16
C ILE A 124 2.75 -5.36 0.94
N ALA A 125 2.17 -4.42 1.70
CA ALA A 125 1.29 -4.76 2.81
C ALA A 125 0.04 -5.52 2.34
N LEU A 126 -0.59 -5.09 1.24
CA LEU A 126 -1.76 -5.79 0.67
C LEU A 126 -1.38 -7.18 0.13
N GLY A 127 -0.24 -7.30 -0.55
CA GLY A 127 0.26 -8.59 -1.05
C GLY A 127 0.57 -9.57 0.08
N LEU A 128 1.19 -9.11 1.16
CA LEU A 128 1.44 -9.91 2.37
C LEU A 128 0.13 -10.37 3.01
N LEU A 129 -0.85 -9.48 3.16
CA LEU A 129 -2.15 -9.82 3.75
C LEU A 129 -2.92 -10.83 2.90
N ASP A 130 -2.98 -10.63 1.57
CA ASP A 130 -3.59 -11.59 0.64
C ASP A 130 -2.90 -12.96 0.72
N HIS A 131 -1.57 -12.98 0.85
CA HIS A 131 -0.80 -14.21 1.00
C HIS A 131 -1.08 -14.91 2.34
N TRP A 132 -0.93 -14.20 3.47
CA TRP A 132 -1.11 -14.77 4.81
C TRP A 132 -2.53 -15.30 5.04
N MET A 133 -3.54 -14.60 4.54
CA MET A 133 -4.94 -15.02 4.66
C MET A 133 -5.35 -16.12 3.69
N SER A 134 -4.45 -16.55 2.78
CA SER A 134 -4.74 -17.65 1.87
C SER A 134 -4.77 -19.03 2.54
N GLY A 135 -4.23 -19.15 3.76
CA GLY A 135 -4.03 -20.42 4.46
C GLY A 135 -2.88 -21.27 3.88
N GLN A 136 -2.18 -20.78 2.84
CA GLN A 136 -1.07 -21.49 2.20
C GLN A 136 0.29 -21.02 2.70
N THR A 137 0.34 -19.95 3.51
CA THR A 137 1.60 -19.44 4.05
C THR A 137 2.17 -20.42 5.07
N ARG A 138 3.37 -20.90 4.80
CA ARG A 138 4.12 -21.77 5.72
C ARG A 138 4.26 -21.06 7.07
N ASN A 139 3.95 -21.77 8.15
CA ASN A 139 3.97 -21.29 9.55
C ASN A 139 2.88 -20.29 9.94
N ALA A 140 1.98 -19.89 9.02
CA ALA A 140 0.81 -19.12 9.40
C ALA A 140 -0.14 -20.00 10.24
N PRO A 141 -0.66 -19.49 11.37
CA PRO A 141 -1.67 -20.22 12.15
C PRO A 141 -2.89 -20.53 11.29
N THR A 142 -3.45 -21.73 11.46
CA THR A 142 -4.67 -22.15 10.76
C THR A 142 -5.81 -21.18 11.05
N GLN A 143 -6.54 -20.71 10.02
CA GLN A 143 -7.63 -19.73 10.18
C GLN A 143 -7.20 -18.34 10.67
N LEU A 144 -5.97 -17.90 10.37
CA LEU A 144 -5.50 -16.54 10.70
C LEU A 144 -6.49 -15.45 10.25
N ASP A 145 -7.15 -15.65 9.13
CA ASP A 145 -8.14 -14.77 8.51
C ASP A 145 -9.38 -14.54 9.41
N HIS A 146 -9.87 -15.58 10.07
CA HIS A 146 -11.03 -15.54 10.98
C HIS A 146 -10.70 -14.91 12.34
N HIS A 147 -9.45 -15.08 12.81
CA HIS A 147 -9.02 -14.58 14.11
C HIS A 147 -8.45 -13.17 14.07
N THR A 148 -8.09 -12.67 12.89
CA THR A 148 -7.52 -11.31 12.77
C THR A 148 -8.60 -10.25 12.97
N THR A 149 -8.48 -9.47 14.03
CA THR A 149 -9.35 -8.32 14.33
C THR A 149 -8.51 -7.05 14.53
N LEU A 150 -9.03 -5.90 14.12
CA LEU A 150 -8.36 -4.62 14.39
C LEU A 150 -8.29 -4.36 15.90
N PRO A 151 -7.21 -3.72 16.38
CA PRO A 151 -7.08 -3.35 17.79
C PRO A 151 -8.18 -2.36 18.18
N ALA A 152 -8.79 -2.58 19.36
CA ALA A 152 -9.92 -1.78 19.84
C ALA A 152 -9.62 -0.27 19.90
N GLY A 153 -10.65 0.56 19.68
CA GLY A 153 -10.58 2.03 19.68
C GLY A 153 -10.31 2.63 18.30
N HIS A 154 -10.13 3.95 18.24
CA HIS A 154 -10.12 4.67 16.97
C HIS A 154 -8.71 4.89 16.42
N TRP A 155 -8.55 4.64 15.13
CA TRP A 155 -7.25 4.72 14.44
C TRP A 155 -7.31 5.54 13.15
N ARG A 156 -6.19 6.15 12.79
CA ARG A 156 -5.99 6.69 11.44
C ARG A 156 -5.98 5.52 10.45
N GLY A 157 -6.75 5.64 9.38
CA GLY A 157 -6.93 4.55 8.41
C GLY A 157 -7.81 3.38 8.88
N GLU A 158 -8.48 3.46 10.04
CA GLU A 158 -9.36 2.39 10.57
C GLU A 158 -10.39 1.88 9.55
N ARG A 159 -11.02 2.80 8.80
CA ARG A 159 -11.99 2.43 7.76
C ARG A 159 -11.34 1.68 6.61
N ALA A 160 -10.18 2.15 6.16
CA ALA A 160 -9.40 1.49 5.12
C ALA A 160 -8.90 0.12 5.60
N ALA A 161 -8.41 0.01 6.83
CA ALA A 161 -7.97 -1.25 7.43
C ALA A 161 -9.11 -2.27 7.48
N THR A 162 -10.32 -1.83 7.83
CA THR A 162 -11.51 -2.69 7.84
C THR A 162 -11.83 -3.22 6.44
N ASP A 163 -11.89 -2.35 5.44
CA ASP A 163 -12.12 -2.74 4.05
C ASP A 163 -11.00 -3.69 3.56
N ILE A 164 -9.74 -3.39 3.87
CA ILE A 164 -8.57 -4.19 3.52
C ILE A 164 -8.67 -5.59 4.11
N LEU A 165 -8.97 -5.75 5.40
CA LEU A 165 -9.11 -7.07 6.02
C LEU A 165 -10.26 -7.87 5.37
N ILE A 166 -11.39 -7.23 5.07
CA ILE A 166 -12.52 -7.90 4.38
C ILE A 166 -12.10 -8.41 3.00
N LEU A 167 -11.30 -7.63 2.26
CA LEU A 167 -10.82 -8.00 0.94
C LEU A 167 -9.69 -9.04 1.00
N ALA A 168 -8.80 -8.94 1.98
CA ALA A 168 -7.67 -9.85 2.15
C ALA A 168 -8.12 -11.27 2.55
N ARG A 169 -9.18 -11.39 3.37
CA ARG A 169 -9.85 -12.67 3.64
C ARG A 169 -10.37 -13.34 2.37
N LYS A 170 -10.64 -12.56 1.33
CA LYS A 170 -11.06 -13.02 0.01
C LYS A 170 -9.90 -13.07 -1.01
N ARG A 171 -8.66 -12.84 -0.57
CA ARG A 171 -7.41 -12.83 -1.38
C ARG A 171 -7.47 -11.87 -2.57
N ARG A 172 -8.02 -10.68 -2.34
CA ARG A 172 -8.24 -9.70 -3.40
C ARG A 172 -7.99 -8.26 -2.95
N ALA A 173 -7.29 -8.05 -1.84
CA ALA A 173 -6.97 -6.71 -1.35
C ALA A 173 -6.12 -5.97 -2.39
N PHE A 174 -5.03 -6.60 -2.87
CA PHE A 174 -4.17 -6.02 -3.90
C PHE A 174 -4.93 -5.79 -5.22
N ARG A 175 -5.71 -6.78 -5.69
CA ARG A 175 -6.56 -6.64 -6.89
C ARG A 175 -7.64 -5.57 -6.76
N SER A 176 -7.96 -5.12 -5.55
CA SER A 176 -8.99 -4.10 -5.29
C SER A 176 -8.35 -2.76 -4.89
N LEU A 177 -7.06 -2.58 -5.14
CA LEU A 177 -6.28 -1.39 -4.80
C LEU A 177 -6.91 -0.10 -5.36
N ASP A 178 -7.26 -0.08 -6.65
CA ASP A 178 -7.91 1.07 -7.28
C ASP A 178 -9.16 1.50 -6.50
N LYS A 179 -10.06 0.56 -6.23
CA LYS A 179 -11.28 0.80 -5.44
C LYS A 179 -10.98 1.31 -4.03
N LEU A 180 -9.92 0.82 -3.39
CA LEU A 180 -9.49 1.28 -2.08
C LEU A 180 -8.98 2.73 -2.13
N LEU A 181 -8.14 3.04 -3.12
CA LEU A 181 -7.57 4.37 -3.31
C LEU A 181 -8.65 5.39 -3.67
N THR A 182 -9.55 5.09 -4.60
CA THR A 182 -10.67 5.96 -4.97
C THR A 182 -11.59 6.23 -3.78
N ARG A 183 -11.86 5.21 -2.95
CA ARG A 183 -12.82 5.33 -1.84
C ARG A 183 -12.22 6.00 -0.61
N GLN A 184 -10.95 5.73 -0.27
CA GLN A 184 -10.36 6.12 1.01
C GLN A 184 -9.26 7.17 0.88
N GLY A 185 -8.63 7.28 -0.30
CA GLY A 185 -7.44 8.11 -0.54
C GLY A 185 -6.14 7.44 -0.08
N GLY A 186 -5.06 7.69 -0.82
CA GLY A 186 -3.73 7.10 -0.58
C GLY A 186 -3.23 7.16 0.88
N PRO A 187 -3.28 8.32 1.56
CA PRO A 187 -2.82 8.42 2.95
C PRO A 187 -3.59 7.54 3.93
N GLN A 188 -4.89 7.32 3.70
CA GLN A 188 -5.71 6.45 4.55
C GLN A 188 -5.50 4.99 4.21
N VAL A 189 -5.29 4.65 2.94
CA VAL A 189 -4.94 3.28 2.53
C VAL A 189 -3.56 2.89 3.07
N LEU A 190 -2.58 3.79 3.08
CA LEU A 190 -1.27 3.55 3.70
C LEU A 190 -1.40 3.24 5.20
N ALA A 191 -2.03 4.14 5.96
CA ALA A 191 -2.22 3.96 7.40
C ALA A 191 -3.05 2.69 7.70
N GLY A 192 -4.10 2.46 6.91
CA GLY A 192 -4.96 1.28 7.05
C GLY A 192 -4.25 -0.03 6.71
N SER A 193 -3.35 -0.02 5.72
CA SER A 193 -2.54 -1.19 5.36
C SER A 193 -1.58 -1.55 6.49
N ALA A 194 -0.88 -0.56 7.06
CA ALA A 194 -0.01 -0.78 8.21
C ALA A 194 -0.78 -1.28 9.44
N LEU A 195 -1.96 -0.71 9.73
CA LEU A 195 -2.80 -1.14 10.84
C LEU A 195 -3.33 -2.58 10.66
N ALA A 196 -3.78 -2.93 9.45
CA ALA A 196 -4.21 -4.28 9.12
C ALA A 196 -3.06 -5.30 9.22
N LEU A 197 -1.86 -4.91 8.78
CA LEU A 197 -0.64 -5.72 8.89
C LEU A 197 -0.25 -5.94 10.36
N ALA A 198 -0.32 -4.91 11.20
CA ALA A 198 -0.09 -5.02 12.63
C ALA A 198 -1.13 -5.96 13.29
N ALA A 199 -2.42 -5.83 12.96
CA ALA A 199 -3.46 -6.70 13.50
C ALA A 199 -3.23 -8.19 13.13
N ALA A 200 -2.85 -8.47 11.88
CA ALA A 200 -2.53 -9.82 11.43
C ALA A 200 -1.26 -10.36 12.12
N THR A 201 -0.23 -9.52 12.28
CA THR A 201 1.02 -9.87 12.97
C THR A 201 0.76 -10.19 14.45
N HIS A 202 -0.05 -9.37 15.13
CA HIS A 202 -0.46 -9.60 16.52
C HIS A 202 -1.17 -10.95 16.68
N THR A 203 -2.14 -11.20 15.81
CA THR A 203 -2.93 -12.44 15.82
C THR A 203 -2.03 -13.65 15.56
N TRP A 204 -1.07 -13.52 14.63
CA TRP A 204 -0.12 -14.58 14.35
C TRP A 204 0.75 -14.87 15.57
N ALA A 205 1.36 -13.83 16.16
CA ALA A 205 2.21 -13.93 17.35
C ALA A 205 1.50 -14.60 18.54
N GLN A 206 0.26 -14.19 18.83
CA GLN A 206 -0.54 -14.79 19.91
C GLN A 206 -0.79 -16.28 19.68
N ARG A 207 -1.08 -16.67 18.43
CA ARG A 207 -1.46 -18.05 18.10
C ARG A 207 -0.26 -18.98 17.91
N SER A 208 0.92 -18.44 17.62
CA SER A 208 2.16 -19.19 17.54
C SER A 208 3.00 -19.10 18.81
N ASP A 209 2.49 -18.47 19.88
CA ASP A 209 3.21 -18.20 21.13
C ASP A 209 4.62 -17.62 20.88
N THR A 210 4.69 -16.64 19.99
CA THR A 210 5.95 -16.01 19.55
C THR A 210 5.88 -14.52 19.80
N SER A 211 6.94 -13.93 20.35
CA SER A 211 6.98 -12.47 20.56
C SER A 211 6.95 -11.70 19.24
N HIS A 212 6.34 -10.50 19.24
CA HIS A 212 6.28 -9.63 18.07
C HIS A 212 7.68 -9.35 17.50
N ALA A 213 8.64 -8.97 18.35
CA ALA A 213 10.02 -8.68 17.96
C ALA A 213 10.72 -9.84 17.24
N LYS A 214 10.39 -11.09 17.60
CA LYS A 214 10.93 -12.27 16.91
C LYS A 214 10.18 -12.57 15.61
N LEU A 215 8.86 -12.34 15.58
CA LEU A 215 8.01 -12.72 14.46
C LEU A 215 8.07 -11.72 13.30
N THR A 216 7.96 -10.42 13.59
CA THR A 216 7.89 -9.34 12.59
C THR A 216 8.96 -9.44 11.49
N PRO A 217 10.27 -9.57 11.80
CA PRO A 217 11.30 -9.66 10.76
C PRO A 217 11.21 -10.93 9.91
N THR A 218 10.51 -11.97 10.39
CA THR A 218 10.38 -13.25 9.67
C THR A 218 9.20 -13.29 8.72
N ILE A 219 8.10 -12.61 9.04
CA ILE A 219 6.86 -12.67 8.26
C ILE A 219 6.72 -11.49 7.29
N ILE A 220 7.20 -10.30 7.65
CA ILE A 220 7.19 -9.12 6.76
C ILE A 220 8.47 -9.15 5.92
N ARG A 221 8.46 -9.83 4.77
CA ARG A 221 9.62 -10.01 3.86
C ARG A 221 9.19 -10.06 2.39
#